data_AF-A0A522AUV9-F1
#
_entry.id   AF-A0A522AUV9-F1
#
_cell.length_a   1.000
_cell.length_b   1.000
_cell.length_c   1.000
_cell.angle_alpha   90.00
_cell.angle_beta   90.00
_cell.angle_gamma   90.00
#
_symmetry.space_group_name_H-M   'P 1'
#
loop_
_entity.id
_entity.type
_entity.pdbx_description
1 polymer ?
#
loop_
_entity_poly.entity_id
_entity_poly.type
_entity_poly.pdbx_seq_one_letter_code
_entity_poly.pdbx_strand_id
1 'polypeptide(L)'
;MRATIIGAGVQGFSHLPVFGHLLPGLDLHLFDPDIRRTESLAEQARSMGAVGSVTVHANPRDAIEGSDVVLTAAAFGPPSERQRMTNDWLAPGATVIPIDYATYCAAEVARDASLFLVDHREQFLANREVGNFDGYPDPDGMLGEAIIDATPRPPGRVVITPLGVGLSDVVFAEAILRTAQAAGLGLELPR
;
A
#
# COMPACT_ATOMS: atom_id res chain seq x y z
N MET A 1 -14.04 9.95 -3.89
CA MET A 1 -12.76 9.28 -4.25
C MET A 1 -12.93 7.81 -3.95
N ARG A 2 -12.56 6.95 -4.90
CA ARG A 2 -12.66 5.50 -4.77
C ARG A 2 -11.29 4.93 -4.40
N ALA A 3 -11.23 4.11 -3.36
CA ALA A 3 -9.99 3.50 -2.91
C ALA A 3 -10.16 2.00 -2.71
N THR A 4 -9.15 1.22 -3.07
CA THR A 4 -9.17 -0.24 -2.97
C THR A 4 -8.08 -0.76 -2.05
N ILE A 5 -8.45 -1.74 -1.22
CA ILE A 5 -7.51 -2.58 -0.47
C ILE A 5 -7.69 -4.03 -0.89
N ILE A 6 -6.63 -4.59 -1.49
CA ILE A 6 -6.50 -6.03 -1.76
C ILE A 6 -5.70 -6.65 -0.62
N GLY A 7 -6.31 -7.58 0.11
CA GLY A 7 -5.72 -8.22 1.29
C GLY A 7 -6.31 -7.67 2.59
N ALA A 8 -7.08 -8.52 3.28
CA ALA A 8 -7.74 -8.22 4.54
C ALA A 8 -7.03 -8.87 5.75
N GLY A 9 -5.70 -9.02 5.65
CA GLY A 9 -4.84 -9.43 6.76
C GLY A 9 -4.40 -8.24 7.63
N VAL A 10 -3.36 -8.45 8.45
CA VAL A 10 -2.81 -7.43 9.36
C VAL A 10 -2.51 -6.12 8.65
N GLN A 11 -1.91 -6.19 7.45
CA GLN A 11 -1.58 -4.99 6.69
C GLN A 11 -2.83 -4.21 6.25
N GLY A 12 -3.87 -4.88 5.73
CA GLY A 12 -5.13 -4.23 5.36
C GLY A 12 -5.79 -3.51 6.55
N PHE A 13 -5.82 -4.17 7.72
CA PHE A 13 -6.32 -3.57 8.96
C PHE A 13 -5.50 -2.37 9.42
N SER A 14 -4.17 -2.44 9.35
CA SER A 14 -3.29 -1.34 9.73
C SER A 14 -3.38 -0.13 8.80
N HIS A 15 -3.73 -0.33 7.52
CA HIS A 15 -3.87 0.77 6.55
C HIS A 15 -5.24 1.44 6.58
N LEU A 16 -6.27 0.75 7.05
CA LEU A 16 -7.61 1.30 7.15
C LEU A 16 -7.69 2.65 7.92
N PRO A 17 -7.11 2.82 9.13
CA PRO A 17 -7.09 4.12 9.81
C PRO A 17 -6.33 5.20 9.03
N VAL A 18 -5.28 4.83 8.28
CA VAL A 18 -4.53 5.76 7.42
C VAL A 18 -5.42 6.27 6.28
N PHE A 19 -6.15 5.37 5.62
CA PHE A 19 -7.10 5.71 4.56
C PHE A 19 -8.23 6.61 5.10
N GLY A 20 -8.84 6.24 6.23
CA GLY A 20 -9.89 7.05 6.85
C GLY A 20 -9.43 8.45 7.26
N HIS A 21 -8.17 8.59 7.69
CA HIS A 21 -7.59 9.89 8.04
C HIS A 21 -7.28 10.76 6.81
N LEU A 22 -6.63 10.18 5.80
CA LEU A 22 -6.16 10.93 4.62
C LEU A 22 -7.28 11.22 3.62
N LEU A 23 -8.28 10.34 3.52
CA LEU A 23 -9.34 10.36 2.51
C LEU A 23 -10.73 10.29 3.18
N PRO A 24 -11.13 11.29 3.98
CA PRO A 24 -12.41 11.26 4.69
C PRO A 24 -13.58 11.15 3.71
N GLY A 25 -14.51 10.24 3.99
CA GLY A 25 -15.68 9.97 3.16
C GLY A 25 -15.41 9.16 1.89
N LEU A 26 -14.27 8.47 1.80
CA LEU A 26 -13.94 7.62 0.65
C LEU A 26 -14.96 6.50 0.41
N ASP A 27 -15.08 6.07 -0.84
CA ASP A 27 -15.78 4.85 -1.24
C ASP A 27 -14.76 3.69 -1.25
N LEU A 28 -14.88 2.77 -0.30
CA LEU A 28 -13.89 1.73 -0.01
C LEU A 28 -14.28 0.42 -0.68
N HIS A 29 -13.38 -0.10 -1.50
CA HIS A 29 -13.55 -1.37 -2.20
C HIS A 29 -12.57 -2.39 -1.64
N LEU A 30 -13.07 -3.55 -1.26
CA LEU A 30 -12.31 -4.56 -0.54
C LEU A 30 -12.35 -5.90 -1.25
N PHE A 31 -11.23 -6.60 -1.23
CA PHE A 31 -11.15 -7.99 -1.64
C PHE A 31 -10.04 -8.74 -0.88
N ASP A 32 -10.35 -9.95 -0.43
CA ASP A 32 -9.41 -10.98 0.01
C ASP A 32 -9.95 -12.35 -0.44
N PRO A 33 -9.11 -13.32 -0.80
CA PRO A 33 -9.57 -14.69 -1.09
C PRO A 33 -10.40 -15.31 0.05
N ASP A 34 -10.15 -14.92 1.30
CA ASP A 34 -10.98 -15.28 2.46
C ASP A 34 -12.05 -14.21 2.70
N ILE A 35 -13.27 -14.51 2.27
CA ILE A 35 -14.43 -13.62 2.45
C ILE A 35 -14.66 -13.22 3.91
N ARG A 36 -14.35 -14.10 4.88
CA ARG A 36 -14.55 -13.80 6.31
C ARG A 36 -13.63 -12.67 6.78
N ARG A 37 -12.39 -12.63 6.26
CA ARG A 37 -11.45 -11.54 6.54
C ARG A 37 -11.93 -10.23 5.92
N THR A 38 -12.43 -10.30 4.68
CA THR A 38 -12.94 -9.12 3.98
C THR A 38 -14.14 -8.52 4.70
N GLU A 39 -15.09 -9.35 5.16
CA GLU A 39 -16.23 -8.88 5.95
C GLU A 39 -15.81 -8.28 7.29
N SER A 40 -14.84 -8.88 7.97
CA SER A 40 -14.32 -8.33 9.23
C SER A 40 -13.65 -6.96 9.02
N LEU A 41 -12.86 -6.80 7.96
CA LEU A 41 -12.27 -5.50 7.60
C LEU A 41 -13.35 -4.48 7.21
N ALA A 42 -14.39 -4.93 6.50
CA ALA A 42 -15.52 -4.08 6.12
C ALA A 42 -16.33 -3.59 7.33
N GLU A 43 -16.56 -4.45 8.32
CA GLU A 43 -17.18 -4.08 9.60
C GLU A 43 -16.34 -3.04 10.34
N GLN A 44 -15.01 -3.25 10.42
CA GLN A 44 -14.10 -2.29 11.02
C GLN A 44 -14.11 -0.94 10.27
N ALA A 45 -14.16 -0.95 8.94
CA ALA A 45 -14.22 0.27 8.14
C ALA A 45 -15.50 1.06 8.39
N ARG A 46 -16.64 0.37 8.48
CA ARG A 46 -17.95 0.98 8.78
C ARG A 46 -18.00 1.56 10.19
N SER A 47 -17.37 0.91 11.18
CA SER A 47 -17.40 1.35 12.57
C SER A 47 -16.58 2.61 12.85
N MET A 48 -15.57 2.90 12.01
CA MET A 48 -14.72 4.09 12.15
C MET A 48 -15.43 5.41 11.88
N GLY A 49 -16.54 5.41 11.12
CA GLY A 49 -17.26 6.63 10.73
C GLY A 49 -16.48 7.59 9.80
N ALA A 50 -15.27 7.22 9.37
CA ALA A 50 -14.42 8.01 8.48
C ALA A 50 -14.58 7.64 6.99
N VAL A 51 -15.23 6.50 6.70
CA VAL A 51 -15.45 5.96 5.35
C VAL A 51 -16.89 6.22 4.93
N GLY A 52 -17.11 6.65 3.68
CA GLY A 52 -18.45 6.99 3.17
C GLY A 52 -19.28 5.75 2.80
N SER A 53 -18.66 4.79 2.12
CA SER A 53 -19.26 3.52 1.73
C SER A 53 -18.22 2.40 1.70
N VAL A 54 -18.68 1.16 1.88
CA VAL A 54 -17.80 -0.03 1.86
C VAL A 54 -18.46 -1.12 1.02
N THR A 55 -17.77 -1.53 -0.04
CA THR A 55 -18.19 -2.58 -0.97
C THR A 55 -17.19 -3.73 -0.96
N VAL A 56 -17.68 -4.94 -0.72
CA VAL A 56 -16.90 -6.19 -0.76
C VAL A 56 -17.10 -6.84 -2.13
N HIS A 57 -16.01 -7.20 -2.79
CA HIS A 57 -16.02 -7.78 -4.13
C HIS A 57 -15.71 -9.27 -4.10
N ALA A 58 -16.19 -9.99 -5.12
CA ALA A 58 -15.95 -11.42 -5.26
C ALA A 58 -14.61 -11.75 -5.95
N ASN A 59 -14.00 -10.77 -6.63
CA ASN A 59 -12.71 -10.90 -7.30
C ASN A 59 -11.93 -9.58 -7.24
N PRO A 60 -10.60 -9.62 -7.40
CA PRO A 60 -9.76 -8.44 -7.21
C PRO A 60 -9.90 -7.43 -8.36
N ARG A 61 -10.20 -7.87 -9.59
CA ARG A 61 -10.32 -6.97 -10.75
C ARG A 61 -11.48 -6.00 -10.56
N ASP A 62 -12.65 -6.50 -10.17
CA ASP A 62 -13.84 -5.68 -9.92
C ASP A 62 -13.64 -4.70 -8.75
N ALA A 63 -12.89 -5.12 -7.72
CA ALA A 63 -12.51 -4.24 -6.63
C ALA A 63 -11.68 -3.06 -7.14
N ILE A 64 -10.64 -3.35 -7.92
CA ILE A 64 -9.66 -2.38 -8.42
C ILE A 64 -10.25 -1.43 -9.47
N GLU A 65 -11.11 -1.93 -10.36
CA GLU A 65 -11.60 -1.18 -11.51
C GLU A 65 -12.18 0.20 -11.12
N GLY A 66 -11.67 1.27 -11.73
CA GLY A 66 -12.13 2.64 -11.46
C GLY A 66 -11.64 3.25 -10.13
N SER A 67 -10.72 2.60 -9.41
CA SER A 67 -10.15 3.16 -8.18
C SER A 67 -9.12 4.26 -8.46
N ASP A 68 -9.17 5.32 -7.66
CA ASP A 68 -8.19 6.41 -7.66
C ASP A 68 -6.91 6.00 -6.89
N VAL A 69 -7.05 5.18 -5.86
CA VAL A 69 -5.97 4.65 -5.02
C VAL A 69 -6.14 3.13 -4.87
N VAL A 70 -5.06 2.37 -5.07
CA VAL A 70 -5.05 0.91 -4.95
C VAL A 70 -3.90 0.50 -4.04
N LEU A 71 -4.20 -0.12 -2.91
CA LEU A 71 -3.23 -0.77 -2.03
C LEU A 71 -3.32 -2.29 -2.22
N THR A 72 -2.19 -2.94 -2.47
CA THR A 72 -2.12 -4.42 -2.51
C THR A 72 -1.23 -4.94 -1.39
N ALA A 73 -1.83 -5.77 -0.53
CA ALA A 73 -1.26 -6.32 0.68
C ALA A 73 -1.55 -7.83 0.75
N ALA A 74 -1.38 -8.53 -0.37
CA ALA A 74 -1.61 -9.97 -0.46
C ALA A 74 -0.50 -10.80 0.20
N ALA A 75 -0.85 -12.00 0.63
CA ALA A 75 0.14 -12.99 1.06
C ALA A 75 1.00 -13.43 -0.13
N PHE A 76 2.29 -13.67 0.11
CA PHE A 76 3.21 -14.09 -0.94
C PHE A 76 2.81 -15.45 -1.50
N GLY A 77 2.74 -15.52 -2.83
CA GLY A 77 2.49 -16.75 -3.58
C GLY A 77 3.73 -17.21 -4.37
N PRO A 78 3.65 -18.38 -5.04
CA PRO A 78 4.73 -18.86 -5.88
C PRO A 78 4.97 -17.89 -7.07
N PRO A 79 6.19 -17.79 -7.62
CA PRO A 79 6.50 -16.85 -8.70
C PRO A 79 5.58 -16.92 -9.92
N SER A 80 5.12 -18.12 -10.30
CA SER A 80 4.19 -18.36 -11.41
C SER A 80 2.80 -17.76 -11.21
N GLU A 81 2.50 -17.32 -10.01
CA GLU A 81 1.20 -16.83 -9.56
C GLU A 81 1.22 -15.36 -9.14
N ARG A 82 2.35 -14.65 -9.34
CA ARG A 82 2.50 -13.23 -9.03
C ARG A 82 2.12 -12.35 -10.23
N GLN A 83 2.17 -11.03 -10.06
CA GLN A 83 2.06 -10.04 -11.14
C GLN A 83 0.76 -10.16 -11.99
N ARG A 84 -0.39 -10.40 -11.35
CA ARG A 84 -1.68 -10.58 -12.03
C ARG A 84 -2.43 -9.28 -12.37
N MET A 85 -2.14 -8.21 -11.64
CA MET A 85 -2.76 -6.89 -11.83
C MET A 85 -1.99 -6.13 -12.90
N THR A 86 -2.52 -6.18 -14.12
CA THR A 86 -2.03 -5.53 -15.34
C THR A 86 -2.63 -4.14 -15.52
N ASN A 87 -2.12 -3.40 -16.50
CA ASN A 87 -2.52 -2.02 -16.81
C ASN A 87 -4.03 -1.88 -17.08
N ASP A 88 -4.66 -2.88 -17.69
CA ASP A 88 -6.07 -2.89 -18.06
C ASP A 88 -7.04 -3.00 -16.88
N TRP A 89 -6.53 -3.25 -15.66
CA TRP A 89 -7.33 -3.23 -14.43
C TRP A 89 -7.43 -1.82 -13.84
N LEU A 90 -6.47 -0.95 -14.16
CA LEU A 90 -6.20 0.26 -13.41
C LEU A 90 -6.67 1.51 -14.16
N ALA A 91 -7.30 2.43 -13.42
CA ALA A 91 -7.62 3.75 -13.96
C ALA A 91 -6.33 4.47 -14.44
N PRO A 92 -6.39 5.27 -15.51
CA PRO A 92 -5.20 5.93 -16.07
C PRO A 92 -4.46 6.85 -15.09
N GLY A 93 -5.18 7.42 -14.12
CA GLY A 93 -4.64 8.34 -13.10
C GLY A 93 -4.42 7.71 -11.72
N ALA A 94 -4.52 6.38 -11.58
CA ALA A 94 -4.49 5.72 -10.28
C ALA A 94 -3.15 5.93 -9.55
N THR A 95 -3.20 5.94 -8.21
CA THR A 95 -2.02 5.74 -7.36
C THR A 95 -2.01 4.30 -6.89
N VAL A 96 -0.95 3.56 -7.20
CA VAL A 96 -0.81 2.14 -6.87
C VAL A 96 0.28 1.98 -5.82
N ILE A 97 -0.05 1.37 -4.70
CA ILE A 97 0.82 1.18 -3.55
C ILE A 97 0.91 -0.33 -3.27
N PRO A 98 1.73 -1.09 -4.02
CA PRO A 98 1.92 -2.50 -3.74
C PRO A 98 2.94 -2.69 -2.61
N ILE A 99 2.49 -3.27 -1.50
CA ILE A 99 3.32 -3.61 -0.34
C ILE A 99 3.55 -5.12 -0.21
N ASP A 100 3.18 -5.87 -1.25
CA ASP A 100 3.14 -7.34 -1.29
C ASP A 100 4.18 -7.95 -2.23
N TYR A 101 5.30 -7.27 -2.45
CA TYR A 101 6.46 -7.79 -3.21
C TYR A 101 6.10 -8.29 -4.62
N ALA A 102 5.38 -7.45 -5.38
CA ALA A 102 4.88 -7.75 -6.73
C ALA A 102 3.94 -8.97 -6.80
N THR A 103 3.30 -9.36 -5.69
CA THR A 103 2.32 -10.44 -5.71
C THR A 103 1.14 -10.08 -6.62
N TYR A 104 0.59 -8.87 -6.49
CA TYR A 104 -0.45 -8.39 -7.41
C TYR A 104 0.11 -7.56 -8.54
N CYS A 105 0.81 -6.47 -8.22
CA CYS A 105 1.23 -5.48 -9.21
C CYS A 105 2.18 -6.10 -10.25
N ALA A 106 1.82 -6.00 -11.53
CA ALA A 106 2.66 -6.47 -12.61
C ALA A 106 3.77 -5.48 -12.95
N ALA A 107 4.90 -5.98 -13.44
CA ALA A 107 6.03 -5.14 -13.84
C ALA A 107 5.66 -4.10 -14.90
N GLU A 108 4.72 -4.40 -15.80
CA GLU A 108 4.22 -3.44 -16.79
C GLU A 108 3.55 -2.21 -16.16
N VAL A 109 2.93 -2.35 -15.00
CA VAL A 109 2.27 -1.23 -14.30
C VAL A 109 3.32 -0.23 -13.81
N ALA A 110 4.46 -0.72 -13.30
CA ALA A 110 5.59 0.12 -12.92
C ALA A 110 6.33 0.68 -14.15
N ARG A 111 6.47 -0.11 -15.22
CA ARG A 111 7.12 0.31 -16.48
C ARG A 111 6.39 1.45 -17.18
N ASP A 112 5.07 1.39 -17.18
CA ASP A 112 4.22 2.37 -17.88
C ASP A 112 3.74 3.49 -16.93
N ALA A 113 4.20 3.47 -15.67
CA ALA A 113 3.90 4.54 -14.72
C ALA A 113 4.53 5.86 -15.16
N SER A 114 3.85 6.95 -14.88
CA SER A 114 4.40 8.30 -15.06
C SER A 114 5.38 8.68 -13.94
N LEU A 115 5.35 7.94 -12.83
CA LEU A 115 6.33 8.00 -11.75
C LEU A 115 6.33 6.68 -10.98
N PHE A 116 7.50 6.05 -10.87
CA PHE A 116 7.73 4.85 -10.08
C PHE A 116 8.75 5.13 -8.96
N LEU A 117 8.28 5.08 -7.71
CA LEU A 117 9.09 5.30 -6.52
C LEU A 117 9.23 4.04 -5.68
N VAL A 118 10.34 3.95 -4.95
CA VAL A 118 10.60 2.96 -3.90
C VAL A 118 10.98 3.66 -2.60
N ASP A 119 11.03 2.97 -1.47
CA ASP A 119 11.52 3.52 -0.21
C ASP A 119 13.05 3.44 -0.07
N HIS A 120 13.68 2.37 -0.59
CA HIS A 120 15.13 2.21 -0.60
C HIS A 120 15.64 1.54 -1.88
N ARG A 121 16.36 2.30 -2.71
CA ARG A 121 16.79 1.88 -4.04
C ARG A 121 17.64 0.61 -4.03
N GLU A 122 18.67 0.55 -3.19
CA GLU A 122 19.58 -0.61 -3.16
C GLU A 122 18.88 -1.88 -2.67
N GLN A 123 17.95 -1.76 -1.71
CA GLN A 123 17.18 -2.90 -1.19
C GLN A 123 16.21 -3.42 -2.27
N PHE A 124 15.57 -2.52 -3.00
CA PHE A 124 14.74 -2.89 -4.14
C PHE A 124 15.56 -3.63 -5.20
N LEU A 125 16.70 -3.09 -5.62
CA LEU A 125 17.57 -3.70 -6.62
C LEU A 125 18.09 -5.08 -6.19
N ALA A 126 18.54 -5.21 -4.94
CA ALA A 126 18.99 -6.50 -4.39
C ALA A 126 17.86 -7.53 -4.36
N ASN A 127 16.63 -7.12 -4.02
CA ASN A 127 15.46 -8.00 -4.10
C ASN A 127 15.15 -8.40 -5.55
N ARG A 128 15.35 -7.47 -6.50
CA ARG A 128 15.23 -7.73 -7.94
C ARG A 128 16.21 -8.76 -8.45
N GLU A 129 17.46 -8.70 -8.02
CA GLU A 129 18.49 -9.66 -8.43
C GLU A 129 18.22 -11.09 -7.95
N VAL A 130 17.52 -11.26 -6.83
CA VAL A 130 17.14 -12.59 -6.30
C VAL A 130 15.77 -13.08 -6.77
N GLY A 131 15.14 -12.40 -7.73
CA GLY A 131 13.90 -12.83 -8.38
C GLY A 131 12.60 -12.32 -7.74
N ASN A 132 12.67 -11.35 -6.81
CA ASN A 132 11.49 -10.58 -6.42
C ASN A 132 11.35 -9.42 -7.39
N PHE A 133 10.16 -9.05 -7.89
CA PHE A 133 10.03 -7.95 -8.89
C PHE A 133 10.64 -8.23 -10.28
N ASP A 134 10.61 -9.49 -10.74
CA ASP A 134 11.04 -9.85 -12.10
C ASP A 134 10.44 -8.92 -13.16
N GLY A 135 11.29 -8.38 -14.04
CA GLY A 135 10.89 -7.49 -15.12
C GLY A 135 10.60 -6.05 -14.72
N TYR A 136 10.57 -5.68 -13.43
CA TYR A 136 10.36 -4.29 -13.03
C TYR A 136 11.46 -3.36 -13.56
N PRO A 137 11.13 -2.12 -13.99
CA PRO A 137 12.13 -1.14 -14.39
C PRO A 137 12.95 -0.65 -13.19
N ASP A 138 13.99 0.14 -13.45
CA ASP A 138 14.63 0.92 -12.38
C ASP A 138 13.65 1.98 -11.86
N PRO A 139 13.64 2.26 -10.55
CA PRO A 139 12.79 3.31 -9.99
C PRO A 139 13.31 4.69 -10.36
N ASP A 140 12.40 5.63 -10.63
CA ASP A 140 12.71 7.03 -10.91
C ASP A 140 13.35 7.71 -9.70
N GLY A 141 13.00 7.28 -8.50
CA GLY A 141 13.33 7.98 -7.26
C GLY A 141 13.09 7.14 -6.01
N MET A 142 13.65 7.58 -4.89
CA MET A 142 13.17 7.19 -3.57
C MET A 142 12.05 8.12 -3.11
N LEU A 143 11.10 7.61 -2.34
CA LEU A 143 9.99 8.38 -1.78
C LEU A 143 10.49 9.57 -0.94
N GLY A 144 11.56 9.37 -0.17
CA GLY A 144 12.20 10.43 0.61
C GLY A 144 12.80 11.54 -0.26
N GLU A 145 13.46 11.19 -1.37
CA GLU A 145 13.98 12.16 -2.34
C GLU A 145 12.83 13.00 -2.92
N ALA A 146 11.76 12.35 -3.36
CA ALA A 146 10.59 13.03 -3.91
C ALA A 146 9.90 13.98 -2.92
N ILE A 147 9.87 13.63 -1.63
CA ILE A 147 9.33 14.51 -0.57
C ILE A 147 10.23 15.73 -0.36
N ILE A 148 11.55 15.54 -0.29
CA ILE A 148 12.53 16.63 -0.11
C ILE A 148 12.48 17.61 -1.28
N ASP A 149 12.43 17.08 -2.50
CA ASP A 149 12.41 17.87 -3.72
C ASP A 149 11.04 18.48 -4.03
N ALA A 150 10.03 18.17 -3.20
CA ALA A 150 8.63 18.54 -3.42
C ALA A 150 8.16 18.16 -4.84
N THR A 151 8.56 16.97 -5.32
CA THR A 151 8.28 16.50 -6.67
C THR A 151 6.77 16.55 -6.94
N PRO A 152 6.32 17.32 -7.94
CA PRO A 152 4.90 17.43 -8.24
C PRO A 152 4.37 16.11 -8.77
N ARG A 153 3.12 15.78 -8.44
CA ARG A 153 2.44 14.61 -9.02
C ARG A 153 2.33 14.82 -10.55
N PRO A 154 2.88 13.91 -11.39
CA PRO A 154 2.70 14.02 -12.83
C PRO A 154 1.27 13.61 -13.24
N PRO A 155 0.81 14.02 -14.43
CA PRO A 155 -0.38 13.42 -15.02
C PRO A 155 -0.15 11.93 -15.27
N GLY A 156 -1.17 11.10 -15.05
CA GLY A 156 -1.10 9.65 -15.25
C GLY A 156 -0.92 8.86 -13.95
N ARG A 157 -0.48 7.61 -14.10
CA ARG A 157 -0.38 6.64 -13.00
C ARG A 157 0.89 6.86 -12.20
N VAL A 158 0.78 6.73 -10.87
CA VAL A 158 1.92 6.75 -9.95
C VAL A 158 1.99 5.40 -9.24
N VAL A 159 3.18 4.80 -9.18
CA VAL A 159 3.43 3.54 -8.48
C VAL A 159 4.45 3.78 -7.38
N ILE A 160 4.16 3.34 -6.16
CA ILE A 160 5.04 3.48 -5.00
C ILE A 160 5.16 2.12 -4.33
N THR A 161 6.32 1.48 -4.44
CA THR A 161 6.57 0.13 -3.91
C THR A 161 7.50 0.20 -2.70
N PRO A 162 6.98 0.38 -1.48
CA PRO A 162 7.79 0.32 -0.27
C PRO A 162 8.05 -1.15 0.13
N LEU A 163 9.31 -1.47 0.44
CA LEU A 163 9.73 -2.80 0.91
C LEU A 163 9.81 -2.87 2.44
N GLY A 164 9.86 -1.72 3.11
CA GLY A 164 10.09 -1.58 4.54
C GLY A 164 11.57 -1.27 4.83
N VAL A 165 11.79 -0.16 5.52
CA VAL A 165 13.10 0.29 5.99
C VAL A 165 13.10 0.46 7.50
N GLY A 166 14.13 -0.07 8.17
CA GLY A 166 14.23 0.00 9.64
C GLY A 166 14.26 1.43 10.20
N LEU A 167 14.67 2.41 9.38
CA LEU A 167 14.62 3.82 9.75
C LEU A 167 13.18 4.28 10.03
N SER A 168 12.21 3.83 9.24
CA SER A 168 10.80 4.16 9.45
C SER A 168 10.29 3.66 10.80
N ASP A 169 10.73 2.46 11.21
CA ASP A 169 10.37 1.89 12.51
C ASP A 169 10.94 2.73 13.66
N VAL A 170 12.20 3.17 13.55
CA VAL A 170 12.84 4.00 14.58
C VAL A 170 12.16 5.36 14.70
N VAL A 171 11.86 6.02 13.58
CA VAL A 171 11.16 7.32 13.58
C VAL A 171 9.76 7.19 14.18
N PHE A 172 9.03 6.13 13.83
CA PHE A 172 7.70 5.89 14.38
C PHE A 172 7.74 5.52 15.87
N ALA A 173 8.71 4.70 16.28
CA ALA A 173 8.93 4.34 17.67
C ALA A 173 9.29 5.55 18.54
N GLU A 174 10.10 6.49 18.03
CA GLU A 174 10.41 7.73 18.73
C GLU A 174 9.14 8.57 18.98
N ALA A 175 8.27 8.71 17.97
CA ALA A 175 7.01 9.44 18.11
C ALA A 175 6.08 8.80 19.16
N ILE A 176 5.98 7.46 19.17
CA ILE A 176 5.24 6.70 20.18
C ILE A 176 5.84 6.94 21.57
N LEU A 177 7.15 6.80 21.71
CA LEU A 177 7.84 6.98 22.99
C LEU A 177 7.62 8.37 23.57
N ARG A 178 7.78 9.42 22.75
CA ARG A 178 7.53 10.81 23.16
C ARG A 178 6.08 11.00 23.62
N THR A 179 5.12 10.43 22.90
CA THR A 179 3.70 10.50 23.25
C THR A 179 3.40 9.78 24.56
N ALA A 180 3.95 8.57 24.75
CA ALA A 180 3.79 7.80 25.97
C ALA A 180 4.38 8.53 27.18
N GLN A 181 5.58 9.10 27.05
CA GLN A 181 6.22 9.90 28.10
C GLN A 181 5.39 11.12 28.49
N ALA A 182 4.88 11.87 27.50
CA ALA A 182 4.03 13.04 27.75
C ALA A 182 2.70 12.66 28.45
N ALA A 183 2.20 11.45 28.20
CA ALA A 183 0.98 10.92 28.81
C ALA A 183 1.21 10.16 30.13
N GLY A 184 2.46 10.03 30.60
CA GLY A 184 2.78 9.24 31.80
C GLY A 184 2.51 7.74 31.63
N LEU A 185 2.60 7.21 30.41
CA LEU A 185 2.36 5.82 30.07
C LEU A 185 3.68 5.05 29.94
N GLY A 186 3.68 3.78 30.34
CA GLY A 186 4.81 2.85 30.20
C GLY A 186 5.47 2.46 31.53
N LEU A 187 6.56 1.69 31.44
CA LEU A 187 7.36 1.24 32.56
C LEU A 187 8.84 1.53 32.26
N GLU A 188 9.48 2.35 33.10
CA GLU A 188 10.93 2.51 33.04
C GLU A 188 11.61 1.27 33.60
N LEU A 189 12.47 0.66 32.78
CA LEU A 189 13.30 -0.47 33.19
C LEU A 189 14.68 0.02 33.62
N PRO A 190 15.30 -0.60 34.64
CA PRO A 190 16.68 -0.30 34.99
C PRO A 190 17.61 -0.62 33.81
N ARG A 191 18.68 0.18 33.69
CA ARG A 191 19.73 -0.02 32.69
C ARG A 191 20.68 -1.14 33.09
#